data_AF-A0A6M8SU60-F1
#
_entry.id   AF-A0A6M8SU60-F1
#
_cell.length_a   1.000
_cell.length_b   1.000
_cell.length_c   1.000
_cell.angle_alpha   90.00
_cell.angle_beta   90.00
_cell.angle_gamma   90.00
#
_symmetry.space_group_name_H-M   'P 1'
#
loop_
_entity.id
_entity.type
_entity.pdbx_description
1 polymer ?
#
loop_
_entity_poly.entity_id
_entity_poly.type
_entity_poly.pdbx_seq_one_letter_code
_entity_poly.pdbx_strand_id
1 'polypeptide(L)'
;MKKNNLVLAGLLCLSLMACGEKPAETPIDANSVDPKYQNPLLNIDPAQFSAVLGECGKVLYAASAPTDETCRNDVKARAAKQGIMLTDTHLNEPLVHDRYQYSTRAQ
;
A
#
# COMPACT_ATOMS: atom_id res chain seq x y z
N MET A 1 33.29 33.79 -57.81
CA MET A 1 33.04 32.49 -58.46
C MET A 1 33.44 31.36 -57.52
N LYS A 2 32.49 30.56 -57.01
CA LYS A 2 32.46 29.08 -57.09
C LYS A 2 31.21 28.58 -56.34
N LYS A 3 30.35 27.86 -57.07
CA LYS A 3 29.19 27.11 -56.57
C LYS A 3 29.68 25.82 -55.90
N ASN A 4 28.86 25.24 -55.02
CA ASN A 4 28.61 23.80 -54.82
C ASN A 4 27.52 23.69 -53.73
N ASN A 5 26.24 23.54 -54.07
CA ASN A 5 25.51 22.32 -54.40
C ASN A 5 25.51 21.23 -53.31
N LEU A 6 24.32 21.09 -52.73
CA LEU A 6 23.56 19.83 -52.56
C LEU A 6 24.12 18.77 -51.60
N VAL A 7 23.36 18.49 -50.54
CA VAL A 7 22.90 17.18 -49.96
C VAL A 7 22.25 17.55 -48.61
N LEU A 8 20.93 17.66 -48.48
CA LEU A 8 19.91 16.61 -48.49
C LEU A 8 20.11 15.54 -47.39
N ALA A 9 19.60 15.80 -46.18
CA ALA A 9 19.10 14.84 -45.20
C ALA A 9 18.99 15.59 -43.87
N GLY A 10 17.91 15.57 -43.11
CA GLY A 10 16.69 14.82 -43.16
C GLY A 10 15.98 15.19 -41.87
N LEU A 11 14.70 15.51 -41.96
CA LEU A 11 13.79 15.76 -40.85
C LEU A 11 14.01 14.73 -39.72
N LEU A 12 14.63 15.15 -38.61
CA LEU A 12 14.39 14.52 -37.32
C LEU A 12 13.09 15.08 -36.74
N CYS A 13 11.98 14.76 -37.40
CA CYS A 13 10.67 14.72 -36.76
C CYS A 13 10.63 13.46 -35.88
N LEU A 14 11.27 13.50 -34.70
CA LEU A 14 10.92 12.57 -33.62
C LEU A 14 9.65 13.09 -32.95
N SER A 15 8.54 12.91 -33.66
CA SER A 15 7.22 12.80 -33.07
C SER A 15 7.21 11.56 -32.18
N LEU A 16 7.50 11.77 -30.90
CA LEU A 16 7.30 10.83 -29.79
C LEU A 16 5.80 10.58 -29.57
N MET A 17 5.15 9.98 -30.57
CA MET A 17 3.96 9.17 -30.36
C MET A 17 4.40 7.71 -30.26
N ALA A 18 4.72 7.30 -29.04
CA ALA A 18 4.62 5.90 -28.63
C ALA A 18 3.94 5.87 -27.25
N CYS A 19 2.65 5.58 -27.32
CA CYS A 19 1.80 5.10 -26.25
C CYS A 19 2.52 3.97 -25.49
N GLY A 20 2.64 4.09 -24.18
CA GLY A 20 2.95 2.96 -23.30
C GLY A 20 1.92 3.00 -22.21
N GLU A 21 1.02 2.01 -22.23
CA GLU A 21 -0.21 1.92 -21.47
C GLU A 21 -0.13 2.51 -20.04
N LYS A 22 -1.10 3.36 -19.69
CA LYS A 22 -1.49 3.49 -18.27
C LYS A 22 -1.73 2.04 -17.82
N PRO A 23 -1.02 1.53 -16.78
CA PRO A 23 -1.33 0.21 -16.26
C PRO A 23 -2.83 0.20 -16.04
N ALA A 24 -3.54 -0.72 -16.69
CA ALA A 24 -4.91 -0.97 -16.32
C ALA A 24 -4.87 -1.13 -14.80
N GLU A 25 -5.52 -0.21 -14.08
CA GLU A 25 -5.95 -0.47 -12.72
C GLU A 25 -6.83 -1.70 -12.89
N THR A 26 -6.23 -2.89 -12.78
CA THR A 26 -6.95 -4.08 -12.41
C THR A 26 -7.74 -3.62 -11.21
N PRO A 27 -9.09 -3.66 -11.24
CA PRO A 27 -9.84 -3.51 -10.02
C PRO A 27 -9.26 -4.58 -9.11
N ILE A 28 -8.43 -4.18 -8.14
CA ILE A 28 -8.10 -5.04 -7.05
C ILE A 28 -9.47 -5.21 -6.43
N ASP A 29 -10.04 -6.40 -6.62
CA ASP A 29 -11.33 -6.74 -6.07
C ASP A 29 -11.17 -6.54 -4.56
N ALA A 30 -11.65 -5.39 -4.08
CA ALA A 30 -11.41 -4.91 -2.71
C ALA A 30 -12.09 -5.84 -1.69
N ASN A 31 -12.81 -6.85 -2.18
CA ASN A 31 -13.45 -7.91 -1.45
C ASN A 31 -12.92 -9.24 -1.96
N SER A 32 -11.72 -9.63 -1.54
CA SER A 32 -11.32 -11.03 -1.68
C SER A 32 -12.36 -11.89 -0.94
N VAL A 33 -13.06 -12.75 -1.68
CA VAL A 33 -14.17 -13.58 -1.17
C VAL A 33 -13.68 -14.72 -0.27
N ASP A 34 -12.36 -14.93 -0.22
CA ASP A 34 -11.73 -15.93 0.63
C ASP A 34 -11.83 -15.48 2.10
N PRO A 35 -12.44 -16.29 2.99
CA PRO A 35 -12.59 -15.97 4.40
C PRO A 35 -11.28 -15.57 5.09
N LYS A 36 -10.12 -16.07 4.60
CA LYS A 36 -8.80 -15.73 5.17
C LYS A 36 -8.38 -14.28 4.98
N TYR A 37 -9.03 -13.54 4.07
CA TYR A 37 -8.72 -12.14 3.79
C TYR A 37 -9.84 -11.20 4.25
N GLN A 38 -10.79 -11.68 5.06
CA GLN A 38 -11.89 -10.85 5.57
C GLN A 38 -11.51 -10.02 6.80
N ASN A 39 -10.23 -9.95 7.17
CA ASN A 39 -9.79 -9.08 8.25
C ASN A 39 -9.99 -7.61 7.84
N PRO A 40 -10.87 -6.87 8.52
CA PRO A 40 -11.17 -5.50 8.13
C PRO A 40 -9.96 -4.57 8.27
N LEU A 41 -8.98 -4.91 9.12
CA LEU A 41 -7.72 -4.17 9.23
C LEU A 41 -6.82 -4.37 7.99
N LEU A 42 -6.95 -5.49 7.27
CA LEU A 42 -6.19 -5.76 6.05
C LEU A 42 -6.84 -5.17 4.79
N ASN A 43 -8.10 -4.73 4.87
CA ASN A 43 -8.85 -4.22 3.73
C ASN A 43 -8.97 -2.69 3.67
N ILE A 44 -8.40 -1.99 4.66
CA ILE A 44 -8.31 -0.51 4.63
C ILE A 44 -7.08 -0.02 3.87
N ASP A 45 -7.10 1.26 3.49
CA ASP A 45 -6.00 1.88 2.78
C ASP A 45 -4.70 1.95 3.63
N PRO A 46 -3.52 2.09 3.00
CA PRO A 46 -2.24 2.13 3.73
C PRO A 46 -2.12 3.24 4.77
N ALA A 47 -2.71 4.41 4.53
CA ALA A 47 -2.66 5.54 5.45
C ALA A 47 -3.55 5.28 6.67
N GLN A 48 -4.77 4.77 6.45
CA GLN A 48 -5.67 4.34 7.52
C GLN A 48 -5.06 3.22 8.36
N PHE A 49 -4.45 2.21 7.73
CA PHE A 49 -3.75 1.13 8.44
C PHE A 49 -2.67 1.68 9.38
N SER A 50 -1.83 2.58 8.87
CA SER A 50 -0.77 3.21 9.65
C SER A 50 -1.34 4.07 10.78
N ALA A 51 -2.44 4.80 10.55
CA ALA A 51 -3.10 5.62 11.56
C ALA A 51 -3.78 4.77 12.66
N VAL A 52 -4.43 3.66 12.29
CA VAL A 52 -5.06 2.72 13.22
C VAL A 52 -4.03 2.08 14.14
N LEU A 53 -2.86 1.67 13.60
CA LEU A 53 -1.79 1.08 14.40
C LEU A 53 -0.99 2.12 15.19
N GLY A 54 -0.62 3.24 14.57
CA GLY A 54 0.23 4.30 15.14
C GLY A 54 1.42 3.75 15.92
N GLU A 55 1.73 4.35 17.08
CA GLU A 55 2.85 3.91 17.93
C GLU A 55 2.68 2.48 18.47
N CYS A 56 1.44 2.00 18.61
CA CYS A 56 1.17 0.65 19.05
C CYS A 56 1.54 -0.43 18.03
N GLY A 57 1.70 -0.09 16.74
CA GLY A 57 2.18 -1.05 15.75
C GLY A 57 3.55 -1.62 16.16
N LYS A 58 4.45 -0.77 16.65
CA LYS A 58 5.78 -1.19 17.12
C LYS A 58 5.69 -2.06 18.37
N VAL A 59 4.83 -1.69 19.32
CA VAL A 59 4.62 -2.45 20.56
C VAL A 59 4.06 -3.84 20.24
N LEU A 60 3.05 -3.92 19.38
CA LEU A 60 2.35 -5.17 19.08
C LEU A 60 3.12 -6.09 18.12
N TYR A 61 3.96 -5.55 17.24
CA TYR A 61 4.55 -6.30 16.12
C TYR A 61 6.08 -6.24 16.01
N ALA A 62 6.78 -5.77 17.05
CA ALA A 62 8.23 -5.94 17.17
C ALA A 62 8.61 -7.43 17.36
N ALA A 63 9.89 -7.76 17.19
CA ALA A 63 10.39 -9.15 17.22
C ALA A 63 10.10 -9.92 18.52
N SER A 64 9.77 -9.22 19.62
CA SER A 64 9.41 -9.79 20.92
C SER A 64 7.93 -9.58 21.29
N ALA A 65 7.12 -9.11 20.32
CA ALA A 65 5.69 -8.75 20.37
C ALA A 65 5.02 -9.02 21.73
N PRO A 66 5.12 -8.11 22.71
CA PRO A 66 4.39 -8.24 23.95
C PRO A 66 2.90 -8.28 23.69
N THR A 67 2.19 -9.09 24.48
CA THR A 67 0.74 -9.05 24.58
C THR A 67 0.30 -7.81 25.37
N ASP A 68 0.61 -6.61 24.87
CA ASP A 68 0.19 -5.35 25.49
C ASP A 68 -1.31 -5.10 25.26
N GLU A 69 -2.10 -5.31 26.31
CA GLU A 69 -3.54 -5.12 26.29
C GLU A 69 -3.94 -3.65 26.11
N THR A 70 -3.15 -2.71 26.62
CA THR A 70 -3.39 -1.28 26.45
C THR A 70 -3.31 -0.92 24.98
N CYS A 71 -2.24 -1.33 24.31
CA CYS A 71 -2.07 -1.05 22.89
C CYS A 71 -3.12 -1.75 22.01
N ARG A 72 -3.56 -2.97 22.37
CA ARG A 72 -4.67 -3.62 21.66
C ARG A 72 -5.97 -2.83 21.79
N ASN A 73 -6.30 -2.36 22.98
CA ASN A 73 -7.51 -1.57 23.22
C ASN A 73 -7.45 -0.22 22.49
N ASP A 74 -6.29 0.43 22.46
CA ASP A 74 -6.09 1.68 21.73
C ASP A 74 -6.22 1.53 20.21
N VAL A 75 -5.70 0.43 19.65
CA VAL A 75 -5.88 0.12 18.22
C VAL A 75 -7.36 -0.12 17.90
N LYS A 76 -8.07 -0.93 18.71
CA LYS A 76 -9.52 -1.15 18.54
C LYS A 76 -10.30 0.16 18.64
N ALA A 77 -9.97 1.02 19.60
CA ALA A 77 -10.62 2.32 19.77
C ALA A 77 -10.39 3.25 18.58
N ARG A 78 -9.17 3.29 18.02
CA ARG A 78 -8.86 4.08 16.82
C ARG A 78 -9.57 3.55 15.57
N ALA A 79 -9.63 2.24 15.42
CA ALA A 79 -10.39 1.60 14.34
C ALA A 79 -11.89 1.89 14.45
N ALA A 80 -12.46 1.82 15.66
CA ALA A 80 -13.87 2.11 15.90
C ALA A 80 -14.25 3.56 15.53
N LYS A 81 -13.36 4.54 15.77
CA LYS A 81 -13.54 5.92 15.31
C LYS A 81 -13.62 6.06 13.79
N GLN A 82 -13.12 5.07 13.05
CA GLN A 82 -13.17 4.99 11.59
C GLN A 82 -14.28 4.05 11.09
N GLY A 83 -15.17 3.59 11.98
CA GLY A 83 -16.25 2.67 11.64
C GLY A 83 -15.83 1.21 11.49
N ILE A 84 -14.62 0.85 11.95
CA ILE A 84 -14.06 -0.50 11.81
C ILE A 84 -14.13 -1.20 13.17
N MET A 85 -14.78 -2.36 13.22
CA MET A 85 -14.80 -3.19 14.42
C MET A 85 -13.67 -4.22 14.38
N LEU A 86 -12.74 -4.10 15.33
CA LEU A 86 -11.61 -5.03 15.48
C LEU A 86 -11.81 -5.94 16.69
N THR A 87 -11.46 -7.21 16.51
CA THR A 87 -11.37 -8.22 17.57
C THR A 87 -9.90 -8.55 17.82
N ASP A 88 -9.59 -9.24 18.93
CA ASP A 88 -8.23 -9.73 19.16
C ASP A 88 -7.79 -10.72 18.08
N THR A 89 -8.72 -11.51 17.54
CA THR A 89 -8.44 -12.40 16.41
C THR A 89 -7.93 -11.62 15.20
N HIS A 90 -8.53 -10.46 14.90
CA HIS A 90 -8.06 -9.61 13.79
C HIS A 90 -6.64 -9.08 14.05
N LEU A 91 -6.31 -8.70 15.29
CA LEU A 91 -5.00 -8.14 15.62
C LEU A 91 -3.89 -9.21 15.70
N ASN A 92 -4.26 -10.45 16.03
CA ASN A 92 -3.35 -11.59 16.12
C ASN A 92 -3.13 -12.30 14.77
N GLU A 93 -3.76 -11.82 13.70
CA GLU A 93 -3.61 -12.42 12.39
C GLU A 93 -2.20 -12.19 11.84
N PRO A 94 -1.47 -13.24 11.41
CA PRO A 94 -0.10 -13.12 10.91
C PRO A 94 0.05 -12.10 9.76
N LEU A 95 -0.95 -12.00 8.89
CA LEU A 95 -0.91 -11.07 7.76
C LEU A 95 -0.92 -9.59 8.20
N VAL A 96 -1.46 -9.27 9.37
CA VAL A 96 -1.40 -7.91 9.93
C VAL A 96 0.03 -7.58 10.35
N HIS A 97 0.73 -8.54 10.95
CA HIS A 97 2.15 -8.41 11.27
C HIS A 97 2.99 -8.24 10.00
N ASP A 98 2.78 -9.09 8.99
CA ASP A 98 3.50 -9.00 7.72
C ASP A 98 3.28 -7.66 7.03
N ARG A 99 2.03 -7.19 6.98
CA ARG A 99 1.69 -5.88 6.42
C ARG A 99 2.38 -4.74 7.17
N TYR A 100 2.43 -4.80 8.50
CA TYR A 100 3.14 -3.81 9.32
C TYR A 100 4.66 -3.83 9.07
N GLN A 101 5.27 -5.01 8.98
CA GLN A 101 6.70 -5.14 8.67
C GLN A 101 7.02 -4.59 7.29
N TYR A 102 6.15 -4.81 6.31
CA TYR A 102 6.32 -4.25 4.97
C TYR A 102 6.18 -2.72 4.97
N SER A 103 5.15 -2.18 5.64
CA SER A 103 4.90 -0.73 5.65
C SER A 103 5.99 0.07 6.38
N THR A 104 6.71 -0.54 7.32
CA THR A 104 7.79 0.10 8.08
C THR A 104 9.17 -0.02 7.44
N ARG A 105 9.38 -0.97 6.51
CA ARG A 105 10.63 -1.10 5.74
C ARG A 105 10.70 -0.17 4.52
N ALA A 106 9.54 0.27 4.03
CA ALA A 106 9.43 1.15 2.87
C ALA A 106 9.57 2.65 3.21
N GLN A 107 9.84 2.98 4.48
CA GLN A 107 10.04 4.32 5.03
C GLN A 107 11.50 4.49 5.45
#